data_AF-A0A958E8I5-F1
#
_entry.id   AF-A0A958E8I5-F1
#
_cell.length_a   1.000
_cell.length_b   1.000
_cell.length_c   1.000
_cell.angle_alpha   90.00
_cell.angle_beta   90.00
_cell.angle_gamma   90.00
#
_symmetry.space_group_name_H-M   'P 1'
#
loop_
_entity.id
_entity.type
_entity.pdbx_description
1 polymer ?
#
loop_
_entity_poly.entity_id
_entity_poly.type
_entity_poly.pdbx_seq_one_letter_code
_entity_poly.pdbx_strand_id
1 'polypeptide(L)'
;MDDGRAQPQTNGDDTSDKYTYQNFAPVAVKDNYTTVEDQVLTVSVQNGVLKNDSDENNDAIFVKSHSQASNGAITIDRYGAV
;
A
#
# COMPACT_ATOMS: atom_id res chain seq x y z
N MET A 1 54.71 -6.61 -18.50
CA MET A 1 54.04 -5.33 -18.25
C MET A 1 52.58 -5.58 -18.60
N ASP A 2 51.76 -5.66 -17.56
CA ASP A 2 50.32 -5.88 -17.59
C ASP A 2 49.64 -4.60 -18.12
N ASP A 3 48.85 -4.70 -19.19
CA ASP A 3 48.17 -3.56 -19.85
C ASP A 3 46.70 -3.43 -19.44
N GLY A 4 46.33 -3.84 -18.22
CA GLY A 4 45.22 -3.25 -17.47
C GLY A 4 43.83 -3.29 -18.12
N ARG A 5 43.56 -4.18 -19.08
CA ARG A 5 42.21 -4.38 -19.61
C ARG A 5 41.48 -5.44 -18.79
N ALA A 6 40.62 -4.96 -17.88
CA ALA A 6 39.57 -5.76 -17.27
C ALA A 6 38.81 -6.56 -18.35
N GLN A 7 38.53 -7.81 -18.05
CA GLN A 7 38.18 -8.84 -19.03
C GLN A 7 36.97 -8.49 -19.91
N PRO A 8 36.96 -8.94 -21.17
CA PRO A 8 35.80 -8.81 -22.03
C PRO A 8 34.75 -9.84 -21.61
N GLN A 9 33.67 -9.40 -20.96
CA GLN A 9 32.45 -10.19 -20.92
C GLN A 9 31.69 -9.93 -22.23
N THR A 10 32.04 -10.69 -23.28
CA THR A 10 31.29 -10.69 -24.54
C THR A 10 30.08 -11.60 -24.42
N ASN A 11 28.90 -10.96 -24.31
CA ASN A 11 27.60 -11.36 -24.85
C ASN A 11 27.46 -12.84 -25.25
N GLY A 12 27.18 -13.70 -24.29
CA GLY A 12 26.86 -15.11 -24.51
C GLY A 12 26.12 -15.63 -23.30
N ASP A 13 24.79 -15.64 -23.38
CA ASP A 13 23.86 -16.06 -22.33
C ASP A 13 23.86 -15.20 -21.06
N ASP A 14 23.18 -14.06 -21.12
CA ASP A 14 22.58 -13.47 -19.93
C ASP A 14 21.14 -13.15 -20.33
N THR A 15 20.31 -14.18 -20.23
CA THR A 15 18.86 -14.05 -20.42
C THR A 15 18.43 -12.80 -19.68
N SER A 16 17.83 -11.86 -20.40
CA SER A 16 16.53 -11.25 -20.08
C SER A 16 16.04 -11.31 -18.62
N ASP A 17 16.92 -11.12 -17.65
CA ASP A 17 16.59 -11.04 -16.24
C ASP A 17 16.36 -9.57 -15.95
N LYS A 18 15.47 -9.02 -16.78
CA LYS A 18 14.56 -7.97 -16.40
C LYS A 18 13.80 -8.55 -15.20
N TYR A 19 14.38 -8.44 -14.01
CA TYR A 19 13.64 -8.46 -12.76
C TYR A 19 12.70 -7.25 -12.84
N THR A 20 11.61 -7.40 -13.59
CA THR A 20 10.55 -6.42 -13.63
C THR A 20 9.90 -6.52 -12.28
N TYR A 21 10.32 -5.63 -11.36
CA TYR A 21 9.56 -5.37 -10.16
C TYR A 21 8.18 -4.92 -10.62
N GLN A 22 7.22 -5.83 -10.56
CA GLN A 22 5.84 -5.54 -10.89
C GLN A 22 5.22 -4.90 -9.66
N ASN A 23 4.84 -3.64 -9.78
CA ASN A 23 4.03 -2.98 -8.77
C ASN A 23 2.57 -3.38 -8.97
N PHE A 24 1.92 -3.77 -7.89
CA PHE A 24 0.50 -4.10 -7.80
C PHE A 24 -0.24 -2.98 -7.07
N ALA A 25 -1.55 -2.88 -7.31
CA ALA A 25 -2.37 -1.94 -6.55
C ALA A 25 -2.72 -2.54 -5.18
N PRO A 26 -2.93 -1.72 -4.15
CA PRO A 26 -3.40 -2.21 -2.86
C PRO A 26 -4.78 -2.84 -2.99
N VAL A 27 -5.00 -3.91 -2.23
CA VAL A 27 -6.27 -4.62 -2.12
C VAL A 27 -6.97 -4.19 -0.84
N ALA A 28 -8.13 -3.55 -1.02
CA ALA A 28 -8.98 -3.10 0.09
C ALA A 28 -9.98 -4.17 0.51
N VAL A 29 -10.24 -4.29 1.81
CA VAL A 29 -11.26 -5.16 2.39
C VAL A 29 -12.34 -4.33 3.06
N LYS A 30 -13.61 -4.71 2.87
CA LYS A 30 -14.74 -3.93 3.37
C LYS A 30 -14.81 -4.00 4.91
N ASP A 31 -14.85 -2.81 5.51
CA ASP A 31 -15.15 -2.65 6.92
C ASP A 31 -16.64 -2.50 7.22
N ASN A 32 -17.03 -2.91 8.42
CA ASN A 32 -18.36 -2.63 8.98
C ASN A 32 -18.20 -2.21 10.44
N TYR A 33 -18.80 -1.07 10.79
CA TYR A 33 -18.78 -0.52 12.14
C TYR A 33 -20.20 -0.17 12.59
N THR A 34 -20.45 -0.27 13.89
CA THR A 34 -21.70 0.16 14.52
C THR A 34 -21.38 1.00 15.74
N THR A 35 -22.22 1.98 16.01
CA THR A 35 -22.16 2.79 17.23
C THR A 35 -23.57 2.94 17.79
N VAL A 36 -23.66 3.32 19.07
CA VAL A 36 -24.94 3.75 19.65
C VAL A 36 -25.30 5.10 19.05
N GLU A 37 -26.60 5.38 18.93
CA GLU A 37 -27.08 6.68 18.49
C GLU A 37 -26.48 7.83 19.31
N ASP A 38 -26.23 8.95 18.63
CA ASP A 38 -25.64 10.16 19.20
C ASP A 38 -24.26 9.98 19.87
N GLN A 39 -23.57 8.87 19.61
CA GLN A 39 -22.22 8.61 20.09
C GLN A 39 -21.19 8.62 18.94
N VAL A 40 -20.11 9.36 19.15
CA VAL A 40 -18.97 9.40 18.22
C VAL A 40 -18.19 8.10 18.32
N LEU A 41 -18.00 7.43 17.18
CA LEU A 41 -17.08 6.30 17.06
C LEU A 41 -15.75 6.78 16.49
N THR A 42 -14.69 6.66 17.29
CA THR A 42 -13.32 6.92 16.84
C THR A 42 -12.63 5.61 16.50
N VAL A 43 -12.24 5.47 15.24
CA VAL A 43 -11.49 4.31 14.73
C VAL A 43 -10.11 4.79 14.29
N SER A 44 -9.05 4.19 14.82
CA SER A 44 -7.71 4.50 14.31
C SER A 44 -7.49 3.85 12.95
N VAL A 45 -6.75 4.52 12.08
CA VAL A 45 -6.45 4.03 10.73
C VAL A 45 -5.79 2.65 10.79
N GLN A 46 -4.72 2.49 11.57
CA GLN A 46 -3.91 1.27 11.53
C GLN A 46 -4.57 0.04 12.19
N ASN A 47 -5.47 0.26 13.17
CA ASN A 47 -6.17 -0.84 13.85
C ASN A 47 -7.62 -1.03 13.36
N GLY A 48 -8.06 -0.20 12.41
CA GLY A 48 -9.38 -0.27 11.81
C GLY A 48 -9.27 -0.18 10.31
N VAL A 49 -9.35 1.02 9.76
CA VAL A 49 -9.56 1.28 8.32
C VAL A 49 -8.55 0.59 7.39
N LEU A 50 -7.30 0.40 7.83
CA LEU A 50 -6.26 -0.28 7.04
C LEU A 50 -5.88 -1.66 7.59
N LYS A 51 -6.54 -2.14 8.65
CA LYS A 51 -6.08 -3.33 9.39
C LYS A 51 -6.11 -4.62 8.55
N ASN A 52 -7.07 -4.70 7.64
CA ASN A 52 -7.33 -5.84 6.76
C ASN A 52 -6.98 -5.54 5.29
N ASP A 53 -6.44 -4.36 5.01
CA ASP A 53 -5.96 -4.00 3.68
C ASP A 53 -4.54 -4.54 3.49
N SER A 54 -4.19 -4.83 2.23
CA SER A 54 -2.87 -5.40 1.91
C SER A 54 -2.34 -4.89 0.59
N ASP A 55 -1.03 -4.94 0.46
CA ASP A 55 -0.31 -4.62 -0.77
C ASP A 55 0.71 -5.73 -1.01
N GLU A 56 0.70 -6.31 -2.21
CA GLU A 56 1.54 -7.48 -2.53
C GLU A 56 3.03 -7.14 -2.54
N ASN A 57 3.34 -5.87 -2.80
CA ASN A 57 4.68 -5.33 -2.78
C ASN A 57 5.12 -4.92 -1.36
N ASN A 58 4.19 -4.93 -0.40
CA ASN A 58 4.34 -4.36 0.95
C ASN A 58 4.63 -2.86 0.94
N ASP A 59 4.15 -2.15 -0.08
CA ASP A 59 4.20 -0.70 -0.12
C ASP A 59 3.20 -0.09 0.90
N ALA A 60 3.47 1.15 1.33
CA ALA A 60 2.61 1.84 2.28
C ALA A 60 1.22 2.13 1.67
N ILE A 61 0.16 1.81 2.40
CA ILE A 61 -1.24 1.99 1.98
C ILE A 61 -1.81 3.25 2.64
N PHE A 62 -2.59 4.02 1.86
CA PHE A 62 -3.21 5.27 2.30
C PHE A 62 -4.68 5.34 1.88
N VAL A 63 -5.53 5.87 2.77
CA VAL A 63 -6.95 6.11 2.47
C VAL A 63 -7.09 7.40 1.64
N LYS A 64 -7.46 7.27 0.36
CA LYS A 64 -7.69 8.44 -0.52
C LYS A 64 -9.12 8.96 -0.51
N SER A 65 -10.10 8.08 -0.29
CA SER A 65 -11.51 8.42 -0.34
C SER A 65 -12.33 7.52 0.57
N HIS A 66 -13.46 8.03 1.04
CA HIS A 66 -14.43 7.30 1.84
C HIS A 66 -15.85 7.68 1.40
N SER A 67 -16.80 6.78 1.59
CA SER A 67 -18.22 7.11 1.52
C SER A 67 -18.71 7.60 2.88
N GLN A 68 -19.72 8.47 2.89
CA GLN A 68 -20.35 8.88 4.14
C GLN A 68 -21.15 7.74 4.78
N ALA A 69 -21.31 7.80 6.10
CA ALA A 69 -22.20 6.90 6.82
C ALA A 69 -23.66 7.18 6.40
N SER A 70 -24.52 6.15 6.43
CA SER A 70 -25.95 6.35 6.17
C SER A 70 -26.63 7.24 7.20
N ASN A 71 -26.08 7.29 8.43
CA ASN A 71 -26.50 8.18 9.49
C ASN A 71 -25.24 8.84 10.11
N GLY A 72 -25.20 10.16 10.19
CA GLY A 72 -24.06 10.92 10.69
C GLY A 72 -23.04 11.32 9.62
N ALA A 73 -21.86 11.75 10.04
CA ALA A 73 -20.78 12.18 9.15
C ALA A 73 -19.47 11.49 9.52
N ILE A 74 -18.72 11.04 8.51
CA ILE A 74 -17.35 10.56 8.66
C ILE A 74 -16.42 11.76 8.49
N THR A 75 -15.57 11.98 9.49
CA THR A 75 -14.43 12.88 9.40
C THR A 75 -13.16 12.05 9.44
N ILE A 76 -12.31 12.19 8.43
CA ILE A 76 -10.95 11.62 8.45
C ILE A 76 -10.00 12.76 8.82
N ASP A 77 -9.19 12.55 9.86
CA ASP A 77 -8.08 13.43 10.15
C ASP A 77 -7.02 13.31 9.06
N ARG A 78 -6.60 14.48 8.55
CA ARG A 78 -5.71 14.69 7.40
C ARG A 78 -4.74 13.52 7.15
N TYR A 79 -4.95 12.88 5.99
CA TYR A 79 -4.11 11.88 5.34
C TYR A 79 -4.31 10.41 5.68
N GLY A 80 -5.12 10.05 6.69
CA GLY A 80 -5.33 8.63 6.99
C GLY A 80 -4.01 7.84 7.08
N ALA A 81 -2.97 8.51 7.58
CA ALA A 81 -1.59 8.04 7.65
C ALA A 81 -1.12 8.21 9.10
N VAL A 82 -0.45 7.20 9.62
CA VAL A 82 0.35 7.32 10.85
C VAL A 82 1.59 8.17 10.60
#